data_AF-A0A2V1BG27-F1
#
_entry.id   AF-A0A2V1BG27-F1
#
_cell.length_a   1.000
_cell.length_b   1.000
_cell.length_c   1.000
_cell.angle_alpha   90.00
_cell.angle_beta   90.00
_cell.angle_gamma   90.00
#
_symmetry.space_group_name_H-M   'P 1'
#
loop_
_entity.id
_entity.type
_entity.pdbx_description
1 polymer ?
#
loop_
_entity_poly.entity_id
_entity_poly.type
_entity_poly.pdbx_seq_one_letter_code
_entity_poly.pdbx_strand_id
1 'polypeptide(L)'
;MRRKGAFSEVDLLAVARKLYNAPNLQFRVLCQRNGVLAIMGPQPAEQVVLAIGTGSGKTLVVIIGAAVANAGTIILVLPMVALQGDMLRRLHQVGIRPLIWSVGCKQSASLVIVSAEAACTQGFLEHCHT
;
A
#
# COMPACT_ATOMS: atom_id res chain seq x y z
N MET A 1 -22.14 3.92 -0.20
CA MET A 1 -20.96 4.17 -1.07
C MET A 1 -20.36 2.83 -1.47
N ARG A 2 -20.57 2.37 -2.71
CA ARG A 2 -20.13 1.03 -3.16
C ARG A 2 -18.61 1.09 -3.42
N ARG A 3 -17.78 0.43 -2.61
CA ARG A 3 -16.37 0.17 -2.96
C ARG A 3 -16.36 -0.71 -4.20
N LYS A 4 -16.00 -0.15 -5.37
CA LYS A 4 -15.65 -0.95 -6.55
C LYS A 4 -14.21 -1.45 -6.37
N GLY A 5 -14.03 -2.53 -5.63
CA GLY A 5 -12.87 -3.38 -5.83
C GLY A 5 -13.32 -4.58 -6.64
N ALA A 6 -12.68 -4.85 -7.77
CA ALA A 6 -12.67 -6.20 -8.30
C ALA A 6 -11.50 -6.41 -9.25
N PHE A 7 -10.28 -6.20 -8.75
CA PHE A 7 -9.12 -6.68 -9.49
C PHE A 7 -9.09 -8.19 -9.34
N SER A 8 -9.04 -8.91 -10.47
CA SER A 8 -8.80 -10.33 -10.42
C SER A 8 -7.38 -10.60 -9.92
N GLU A 9 -7.11 -11.83 -9.49
CA GLU A 9 -5.75 -12.23 -9.15
C GLU A 9 -4.77 -11.99 -10.32
N VAL A 10 -5.24 -12.21 -11.55
CA VAL A 10 -4.46 -11.99 -12.77
C VAL A 10 -4.08 -10.52 -12.94
N ASP A 11 -5.02 -9.61 -12.68
CA ASP A 11 -4.77 -8.16 -12.76
C ASP A 11 -3.74 -7.72 -11.71
N LEU A 12 -3.89 -8.19 -10.48
CA LEU A 12 -2.99 -7.86 -9.37
C LEU A 12 -1.58 -8.42 -9.60
N LEU A 13 -1.47 -9.63 -10.16
CA LEU A 13 -0.20 -10.21 -10.59
C LEU A 13 0.40 -9.43 -11.75
N ALA A 14 -0.39 -9.00 -12.73
CA ALA A 14 0.10 -8.21 -13.86
C ALA A 14 0.70 -6.88 -13.38
N VAL A 15 0.06 -6.22 -12.42
CA VAL A 15 0.61 -5.02 -11.78
C VAL A 15 1.93 -5.32 -11.07
N ALA A 16 1.99 -6.37 -10.25
CA ALA A 16 3.22 -6.75 -9.56
C ALA A 16 4.36 -7.07 -10.55
N ARG A 17 4.10 -7.85 -11.59
CA ARG A 17 5.09 -8.20 -12.63
C ARG A 17 5.63 -6.96 -13.33
N LYS A 18 4.77 -6.00 -13.65
CA LYS A 18 5.16 -4.73 -14.25
C LYS A 18 6.05 -3.89 -13.33
N LEU A 19 5.66 -3.73 -12.06
CA LEU A 19 6.40 -2.93 -11.08
C LEU A 19 7.80 -3.47 -10.78
N TYR A 20 7.93 -4.80 -10.69
CA TYR A 20 9.20 -5.46 -10.42
C TYR A 20 10.01 -5.79 -11.68
N ASN A 21 9.50 -5.43 -12.88
CA ASN A 21 10.07 -5.85 -14.16
C ASN A 21 10.38 -7.36 -14.21
N ALA A 22 9.46 -8.17 -13.68
CA ALA A 22 9.64 -9.60 -13.45
C ALA A 22 8.43 -10.37 -14.01
N PRO A 23 8.45 -10.79 -15.29
CA PRO A 23 7.28 -11.37 -15.95
C PRO A 23 6.80 -12.70 -15.34
N ASN A 24 7.71 -13.42 -14.67
CA ASN A 24 7.43 -14.70 -14.03
C ASN A 24 7.13 -14.57 -12.53
N LEU A 25 6.97 -13.36 -11.99
CA LEU A 25 6.65 -13.14 -10.59
C LEU A 25 5.31 -13.81 -10.24
N GLN A 26 5.30 -14.51 -9.12
CA GLN A 26 4.13 -15.15 -8.51
C GLN A 26 4.03 -14.74 -7.04
N PHE A 27 2.82 -14.82 -6.47
CA PHE A 27 2.66 -14.75 -5.02
C PHE A 27 3.36 -15.95 -4.38
N ARG A 28 4.29 -15.68 -3.46
CA ARG A 28 5.19 -16.71 -2.92
C ARG A 28 4.52 -17.61 -1.89
N VAL A 29 3.57 -17.06 -1.12
CA VAL A 29 2.97 -17.73 0.04
C VAL A 29 1.45 -17.56 -0.02
N LEU A 30 0.70 -18.59 0.35
CA LEU A 30 -0.77 -18.57 0.33
C LEU A 30 -1.33 -17.40 1.14
N CYS A 31 -0.76 -17.12 2.31
CA CYS A 31 -1.20 -16.00 3.16
C CYS A 31 -0.94 -14.63 2.50
N GLN A 32 0.12 -14.48 1.70
CA GLN A 32 0.38 -13.24 0.94
C GLN A 32 -0.68 -13.05 -0.13
N ARG A 33 -0.97 -14.10 -0.92
CA ARG A 33 -2.02 -14.10 -1.94
C ARG A 33 -3.38 -13.76 -1.33
N ASN A 34 -3.75 -14.45 -0.26
CA ASN A 34 -5.02 -14.24 0.43
C ASN A 34 -5.13 -12.82 0.98
N GLY A 35 -4.05 -12.26 1.52
CA GLY A 35 -4.03 -10.86 1.99
C GLY A 35 -4.26 -9.86 0.86
N VAL A 36 -3.60 -10.03 -0.29
CA VAL A 36 -3.81 -9.18 -1.47
C VAL A 36 -5.26 -9.25 -1.95
N LEU A 37 -5.81 -10.46 -2.08
CA LEU A 37 -7.20 -10.65 -2.54
C LEU A 37 -8.24 -10.17 -1.52
N ALA A 38 -7.99 -10.33 -0.22
CA ALA A 38 -8.89 -9.82 0.82
C ALA A 38 -8.97 -8.28 0.81
N ILE A 39 -7.91 -7.58 0.39
CA ILE A 39 -7.86 -6.12 0.40
C ILE A 39 -8.33 -5.53 -0.94
N MET A 40 -7.94 -6.13 -2.07
CA MET A 40 -8.12 -5.53 -3.41
C MET A 40 -8.86 -6.43 -4.40
N GLY A 41 -9.20 -7.66 -4.01
CA GLY A 41 -9.80 -8.65 -4.89
C GLY A 41 -11.26 -8.37 -5.26
N PRO A 42 -11.94 -9.34 -5.89
CA PRO A 42 -13.35 -9.24 -6.33
C PRO A 42 -14.35 -8.96 -5.21
N GLN A 43 -14.03 -9.41 -4.00
CA GLN A 43 -14.85 -9.25 -2.80
C GLN A 43 -13.96 -8.73 -1.67
N PRO A 44 -13.58 -7.44 -1.72
CA PRO A 44 -12.67 -6.88 -0.73
C PRO A 44 -13.38 -6.79 0.62
N ALA A 45 -12.72 -7.24 1.67
CA ALA A 45 -13.16 -7.04 3.04
C ALA A 45 -13.03 -5.55 3.41
N GLU A 46 -13.90 -5.10 4.32
CA GLU A 46 -13.83 -3.71 4.80
C GLU A 46 -12.56 -3.48 5.64
N GLN A 47 -12.23 -4.46 6.49
CA GLN A 47 -11.08 -4.46 7.39
C GLN A 47 -10.35 -5.80 7.31
N VAL A 48 -9.02 -5.75 7.27
CA VAL A 48 -8.16 -6.94 7.17
C VAL A 48 -7.02 -6.84 8.18
N VAL A 49 -6.85 -7.89 8.99
CA VAL A 49 -5.67 -8.08 9.84
C VAL A 49 -4.79 -9.14 9.20
N LEU A 50 -3.67 -8.72 8.59
CA LEU A 50 -2.72 -9.62 7.94
C LEU A 50 -1.51 -9.89 8.84
N ALA A 51 -1.52 -11.02 9.53
CA ALA A 51 -0.40 -11.49 10.35
C ALA A 51 0.41 -12.57 9.59
N ILE A 52 1.53 -12.17 9.00
CA ILE A 52 2.49 -13.08 8.35
C ILE A 52 3.92 -12.73 8.79
N GLY A 53 4.84 -13.69 8.68
CA GLY A 53 6.25 -13.49 9.05
C GLY A 53 6.94 -12.31 8.35
N THR A 54 8.02 -11.81 8.95
CA THR A 54 8.91 -10.85 8.28
C THR A 54 9.55 -11.52 7.05
N GLY A 55 9.71 -10.77 5.95
CA GLY A 55 10.18 -11.35 4.68
C GLY A 55 9.11 -12.12 3.89
N SER A 56 7.95 -12.44 4.48
CA SER A 56 6.84 -13.13 3.79
C SER A 56 6.07 -12.24 2.79
N GLY A 57 6.53 -11.00 2.56
CA GLY A 57 6.02 -10.15 1.49
C GLY A 57 4.82 -9.28 1.85
N LYS A 58 4.67 -8.85 3.12
CA LYS A 58 3.66 -7.85 3.54
C LYS A 58 3.74 -6.57 2.73
N THR A 59 4.96 -6.11 2.44
CA THR A 59 5.22 -4.90 1.64
C THR A 59 4.60 -4.98 0.24
N LEU A 60 4.46 -6.18 -0.33
CA LEU A 60 3.86 -6.34 -1.66
C LEU A 60 2.41 -5.85 -1.70
N VAL A 61 1.66 -6.03 -0.61
CA VAL A 61 0.27 -5.56 -0.49
C VAL A 61 0.20 -4.05 -0.68
N VAL A 62 1.10 -3.31 -0.01
CA VAL A 62 1.17 -1.86 -0.09
C VAL A 62 1.59 -1.41 -1.49
N ILE A 63 2.61 -2.07 -2.07
CA ILE A 63 3.13 -1.76 -3.40
C ILE A 63 2.07 -1.95 -4.49
N ILE A 64 1.36 -3.09 -4.47
CA ILE A 64 0.29 -3.36 -5.44
C ILE A 64 -0.82 -2.34 -5.25
N GLY A 65 -1.27 -2.11 -4.01
CA GLY A 65 -2.33 -1.14 -3.76
C GLY A 65 -2.00 0.27 -4.26
N ALA A 66 -0.76 0.72 -4.06
CA ALA A 66 -0.32 2.07 -4.46
C ALA A 66 -0.22 2.26 -5.98
N ALA A 67 -0.08 1.16 -6.72
CA ALA A 67 0.11 1.16 -8.16
C ALA A 67 -1.15 0.81 -8.96
N VAL A 68 -2.13 0.17 -8.31
CA VAL A 68 -3.40 -0.16 -8.92
C VAL A 68 -4.23 1.12 -9.11
N ALA A 69 -4.64 1.39 -10.34
CA ALA A 69 -5.48 2.55 -10.67
C ALA A 69 -6.82 2.50 -9.92
N ASN A 70 -7.34 3.65 -9.50
CA ASN A 70 -8.62 3.80 -8.79
C ASN A 70 -8.67 3.16 -7.38
N ALA A 71 -7.53 2.79 -6.77
CA ALA A 71 -7.48 2.32 -5.38
C ALA A 71 -7.73 3.42 -4.33
N GLY A 72 -7.81 4.69 -4.76
CA GLY A 72 -7.84 5.85 -3.87
C GLY A 72 -6.44 6.17 -3.32
N THR A 73 -6.38 6.95 -2.24
CA THR A 73 -5.13 7.23 -1.52
C THR A 73 -4.85 6.12 -0.52
N ILE A 74 -3.67 5.52 -0.59
CA ILE A 74 -3.18 4.61 0.46
C ILE A 74 -2.40 5.42 1.48
N ILE A 75 -2.82 5.31 2.74
CA ILE A 75 -2.10 5.86 3.88
C ILE A 75 -1.33 4.72 4.54
N LEU A 76 -0.01 4.81 4.51
CA LEU A 76 0.89 3.88 5.18
C LEU A 76 1.43 4.52 6.45
N VAL A 77 0.94 4.06 7.60
CA VAL A 77 1.44 4.47 8.92
C VAL A 77 2.61 3.57 9.32
N LEU A 78 3.80 4.13 9.55
CA LEU A 78 5.00 3.39 9.96
C LEU A 78 5.53 3.86 11.32
N PRO A 79 5.89 2.95 12.24
CA PRO A 79 6.66 3.29 13.44
C PRO A 79 8.14 3.51 13.09
N MET A 80 8.75 4.56 13.66
CA MET A 80 10.18 4.95 13.52
C MET A 80 10.70 5.33 12.12
N VAL A 81 11.60 6.32 12.11
CA VAL A 81 12.28 6.86 10.91
C VAL A 81 13.11 5.80 10.15
N ALA A 82 13.71 4.84 10.85
CA ALA A 82 14.55 3.82 10.20
C ALA A 82 13.75 2.88 9.28
N LEU A 83 12.54 2.48 9.71
CA LEU A 83 11.66 1.64 8.91
C LEU A 83 11.08 2.43 7.73
N GLN A 84 10.84 3.72 7.92
CA GLN A 84 10.45 4.63 6.85
C GLN A 84 11.51 4.68 5.74
N GLY A 85 12.79 4.81 6.10
CA GLY A 85 13.91 4.82 5.13
C GLY A 85 14.01 3.53 4.30
N ASP A 86 13.85 2.35 4.93
CA ASP A 86 13.86 1.07 4.22
C ASP A 86 12.66 0.94 3.25
N MET A 87 11.48 1.36 3.70
CA MET A 87 10.27 1.33 2.88
C MET A 87 10.35 2.30 1.69
N LEU A 88 10.87 3.51 1.89
CA LEU A 88 11.11 4.47 0.82
C LEU A 88 12.05 3.90 -0.23
N ARG A 89 13.15 3.26 0.19
CA ARG A 89 14.10 2.61 -0.73
C ARG A 89 13.39 1.57 -1.60
N ARG A 90 12.57 0.71 -1.01
CA ARG A 90 11.83 -0.35 -1.73
C ARG A 90 10.78 0.21 -2.69
N LEU A 91 10.10 1.28 -2.32
CA LEU A 91 9.11 1.92 -3.18
C LEU A 91 9.78 2.59 -4.39
N HIS A 92 10.90 3.29 -4.18
CA HIS A 92 11.66 3.88 -5.28
C HIS A 92 12.22 2.84 -6.25
N GLN A 93 12.61 1.66 -5.76
CA GLN A 93 13.08 0.55 -6.62
C GLN A 93 12.02 0.06 -7.61
N VAL A 94 10.73 0.23 -7.29
CA VAL A 94 9.61 -0.12 -8.18
C VAL A 94 8.99 1.11 -8.85
N GLY A 95 9.67 2.26 -8.82
CA GLY A 95 9.23 3.51 -9.45
C GLY A 95 8.12 4.25 -8.72
N ILE A 96 7.74 3.82 -7.50
CA ILE A 96 6.72 4.48 -6.70
C ILE A 96 7.37 5.60 -5.87
N ARG A 97 6.86 6.84 -6.02
CA ARG A 97 7.27 8.00 -5.24
C ARG A 97 6.17 8.38 -4.25
N PRO A 98 6.24 7.93 -2.99
CA PRO A 98 5.25 8.30 -1.98
C PRO A 98 5.42 9.76 -1.55
N LEU A 99 4.32 10.37 -1.13
CA LEU A 99 4.35 11.60 -0.35
C LEU A 99 4.70 11.26 1.10
N ILE A 100 5.76 11.86 1.64
CA ILE A 100 6.01 11.83 3.08
C ILE A 100 5.22 12.97 3.69
N TRP A 101 4.19 12.65 4.46
CA TRP A 101 3.35 13.68 5.06
C TRP A 101 3.95 14.18 6.37
N SER A 102 3.89 15.49 6.56
CA SER A 102 4.21 16.19 7.79
C SER A 102 3.21 17.32 8.03
N VAL A 103 3.15 17.84 9.25
CA VAL A 103 2.26 18.96 9.60
C VAL A 103 2.47 20.13 8.64
N GLY A 104 1.37 20.64 8.09
CA GLY A 104 1.36 21.72 7.08
C GLY A 104 1.44 21.26 5.62
N CYS A 105 1.65 19.96 5.35
CA CYS A 105 1.63 19.42 4.00
C CYS A 105 0.19 19.38 3.44
N LYS A 106 -0.02 20.05 2.29
CA LYS A 106 -1.33 20.10 1.59
C LYS A 106 -1.36 19.30 0.28
N GLN A 107 -0.27 18.63 -0.07
CA GLN A 107 -0.18 17.85 -1.31
C GLN A 107 -0.96 16.55 -1.16
N SER A 108 -1.52 16.05 -2.28
CA SER A 108 -2.16 14.74 -2.35
C SER A 108 -1.37 13.80 -3.26
N ALA A 109 -1.35 12.51 -2.92
CA ALA A 109 -0.67 11.47 -3.69
C ALA A 109 -1.43 10.14 -3.57
N SER A 110 -1.19 9.20 -4.49
CA SER A 110 -1.78 7.85 -4.42
C SER A 110 -1.22 7.02 -3.26
N LEU A 111 -0.02 7.32 -2.78
CA LEU A 111 0.59 6.72 -1.60
C LEU A 111 1.16 7.82 -0.70
N VAL A 112 0.66 7.87 0.53
CA VAL A 112 1.10 8.77 1.59
C VAL A 112 1.74 7.93 2.68
N ILE A 113 2.95 8.29 3.09
CA ILE A 113 3.63 7.71 4.26
C ILE A 113 3.58 8.72 5.39
N VAL A 114 3.15 8.27 6.56
CA VAL A 114 3.07 9.08 7.77
C VAL A 114 3.63 8.30 8.95
N SER A 115 4.33 8.97 9.86
CA SER A 115 4.75 8.35 11.13
C SER A 115 3.55 8.13 12.05
N ALA A 116 3.61 7.16 12.95
CA ALA A 116 2.55 6.94 13.94
C ALA A 116 2.25 8.20 14.77
N GLU A 117 3.27 8.97 15.15
CA GLU A 117 3.16 10.19 15.94
C GLU A 117 2.42 11.30 15.19
N ALA A 118 2.79 11.53 13.92
CA ALA A 118 2.15 12.51 13.06
C ALA A 118 0.71 12.14 12.68
N ALA A 119 0.41 10.84 12.53
CA ALA A 119 -0.93 10.35 12.19
C ALA A 119 -1.98 10.65 13.27
N CYS A 120 -1.55 10.84 14.52
CA CYS A 120 -2.42 11.20 15.64
C CYS A 120 -2.68 12.71 15.76
N THR A 121 -2.15 13.55 14.85
CA THR A 121 -2.35 15.00 14.90
C THR A 121 -3.65 15.42 14.22
N GLN A 122 -4.27 16.49 14.73
CA GLN A 122 -5.47 17.08 14.12
C GLN A 122 -5.24 17.47 12.65
N GLY A 123 -4.07 18.00 12.33
CA GLY A 123 -3.72 18.37 10.95
C GLY A 123 -3.70 17.19 9.99
N PHE A 124 -3.38 15.97 10.46
CA PHE A 124 -3.45 14.78 9.62
C PHE A 124 -4.88 14.32 9.37
N LEU A 125 -5.74 14.41 10.39
CA LEU A 125 -7.17 14.12 10.23
C LEU A 125 -7.81 15.06 9.22
N GLU A 126 -7.53 16.36 9.31
CA GLU A 126 -7.97 17.36 8.33
C GLU A 126 -7.49 17.05 6.92
N HIS A 127 -6.23 16.64 6.76
CA HIS A 127 -5.68 16.21 5.47
C HIS A 127 -6.45 15.02 4.87
N CYS A 128 -6.87 14.04 5.69
CA CYS A 128 -7.64 12.88 5.23
C CYS A 128 -9.09 13.21 4.84
N HIS A 129 -9.62 14.36 5.27
CA HIS A 129 -10.97 14.82 4.96
C HIS A 129 -11.04 15.72 3.71
N THR A 130 -9.89 16.03 3.10
CA THR A 130 -9.79 16.90 1.92
C THR A 130 -9.84 16.07 0.64
#